data_AF-A0A954A8J6-F1
#
_entry.id   AF-A0A954A8J6-F1
#
_cell.length_a   1.000
_cell.length_b   1.000
_cell.length_c   1.000
_cell.angle_alpha   90.00
_cell.angle_beta   90.00
_cell.angle_gamma   90.00
#
_symmetry.space_group_name_H-M   'P 1'
#
loop_
_entity.id
_entity.type
_entity.pdbx_description
1 polymer ?
#
loop_
_entity_poly.entity_id
_entity_poly.type
_entity_poly.pdbx_seq_one_letter_code
_entity_poly.pdbx_strand_id
1 'polypeptide(L)'
;MLEKKGGRGFPYCIVMDHEGKVLKELRPSDQAGFESGFKPIKLLFGARVAVAKKGNKKNRINLALIESVFDPKEEQFAELQKAAKRKGVDEKIKKLFDQLITTWPIRKAMEELKNLSGTPEGEAQLNQKMYDFFKKDVVVEDSSSELFDNFWVCVLNHSITEKDKKSGEKALEVLEKKYKDNPQATEFFKKKRQELTGGGESTGGGESGDG
;
A
#
# COMPACT_ATOMS: atom_id res chain seq x y z
N MET A 1 -10.85 -26.25 -5.26
CA MET A 1 -9.81 -27.00 -5.99
C MET A 1 -8.44 -26.31 -6.02
N LEU A 2 -8.34 -24.98 -5.88
CA LEU A 2 -7.05 -24.25 -5.86
C LEU A 2 -6.32 -24.30 -4.51
N GLU A 3 -7.04 -24.27 -3.38
CA GLU A 3 -6.44 -24.33 -2.03
C GLU A 3 -5.75 -25.68 -1.76
N LYS A 4 -6.31 -26.79 -2.26
CA LYS A 4 -5.73 -28.14 -2.13
C LYS A 4 -4.47 -28.37 -3.00
N LYS A 5 -4.12 -27.43 -3.90
CA LYS A 5 -2.92 -27.49 -4.74
C LYS A 5 -1.89 -26.39 -4.39
N GLY A 6 -2.04 -25.69 -3.27
CA GLY A 6 -1.09 -24.67 -2.82
C GLY A 6 -1.08 -23.38 -3.66
N GLY A 7 -2.13 -23.10 -4.44
CA GLY A 7 -2.21 -21.89 -5.26
C GLY A 7 -2.42 -20.63 -4.42
N ARG A 8 -1.36 -19.84 -4.19
CA ARG A 8 -1.40 -18.57 -3.43
C ARG A 8 -1.70 -17.32 -4.31
N GLY A 9 -2.61 -17.45 -5.27
CA GLY A 9 -2.96 -16.39 -6.24
C GLY A 9 -2.29 -16.59 -7.61
N PHE A 10 -2.94 -17.39 -8.45
CA PHE A 10 -2.54 -17.66 -9.84
C PHE A 10 -3.40 -16.80 -10.77
N PRO A 11 -2.84 -16.05 -11.73
CA PRO A 11 -1.45 -16.05 -12.18
C PRO A 11 -0.52 -15.08 -11.42
N TYR A 12 0.77 -15.43 -11.37
CA TYR A 12 1.86 -14.52 -10.99
C TYR A 12 2.59 -14.08 -12.26
N CYS A 13 2.68 -12.78 -12.49
CA CYS A 13 3.29 -12.22 -13.69
C CYS A 13 4.51 -11.38 -13.31
N ILE A 14 5.64 -11.64 -13.95
CA ILE A 14 6.84 -10.80 -13.86
C ILE A 14 6.97 -10.04 -15.17
N VAL A 15 7.07 -8.72 -15.11
CA VAL A 15 7.32 -7.86 -16.26
C VAL A 15 8.76 -7.38 -16.21
N MET A 16 9.52 -7.68 -17.26
CA MET A 16 10.92 -7.31 -17.40
C MET A 16 11.12 -6.39 -18.60
N ASP A 17 12.20 -5.62 -18.60
CA ASP A 17 12.69 -4.99 -19.82
C ASP A 17 13.59 -5.94 -20.63
N HIS A 18 14.07 -5.45 -21.78
CA HIS A 18 14.92 -6.21 -22.70
C HIS A 18 16.27 -6.66 -22.12
N GLU A 19 16.72 -6.07 -21.00
CA GLU A 19 17.96 -6.44 -20.32
C GLU A 19 17.70 -7.48 -19.21
N GLY A 20 16.44 -7.88 -19.02
CA GLY A 20 16.03 -8.80 -17.96
C GLY A 20 15.84 -8.11 -16.60
N LYS A 21 15.87 -6.77 -16.52
CA LYS A 21 15.57 -6.07 -15.28
C LYS A 21 14.08 -6.21 -14.96
N VAL A 22 13.78 -6.73 -13.78
CA VAL A 22 12.39 -6.81 -13.29
C VAL A 22 11.88 -5.39 -13.07
N LEU A 23 10.85 -5.01 -13.83
CA LEU A 23 10.15 -3.75 -13.68
C LEU A 23 9.02 -3.88 -12.67
N LYS A 24 8.26 -4.98 -12.72
CA LYS A 24 7.12 -5.16 -11.81
C LYS A 24 6.72 -6.62 -11.67
N GLU A 25 6.31 -6.97 -10.47
CA GLU A 25 5.64 -8.22 -10.16
C GLU A 25 4.14 -7.95 -9.99
N LEU A 26 3.29 -8.80 -10.55
CA LEU A 26 1.84 -8.65 -10.53
C LEU A 26 1.19 -9.96 -10.10
N ARG A 27 0.19 -9.86 -9.21
CA ARG A 27 -0.69 -10.97 -8.80
C ARG A 27 -2.14 -10.60 -9.11
N PRO A 28 -2.52 -10.48 -10.39
CA PRO A 28 -3.87 -10.06 -10.74
C PRO A 28 -4.90 -11.13 -10.34
N SER A 29 -5.99 -10.69 -9.71
CA SER A 29 -7.17 -11.53 -9.45
C SER A 29 -8.09 -11.66 -10.68
N ASP A 30 -8.00 -10.72 -11.62
CA ASP A 30 -8.82 -10.64 -12.83
C ASP A 30 -8.11 -9.81 -13.93
N GLN A 31 -8.74 -9.71 -15.11
CA GLN A 31 -8.22 -8.93 -16.24
C GLN A 31 -8.07 -7.44 -15.89
N ALA A 32 -9.01 -6.85 -15.16
CA ALA A 32 -8.96 -5.43 -14.83
C ALA A 32 -7.78 -5.10 -13.90
N GLY A 33 -7.50 -5.98 -12.93
CA GLY A 33 -6.33 -5.94 -12.07
C GLY A 33 -5.02 -6.06 -12.84
N PHE A 34 -4.96 -6.97 -13.82
CA PHE A 34 -3.81 -7.09 -14.71
C PHE A 34 -3.59 -5.81 -15.53
N GLU A 35 -4.63 -5.32 -16.20
CA GLU A 35 -4.56 -4.10 -17.01
C GLU A 35 -4.16 -2.88 -16.18
N SER A 36 -4.72 -2.73 -14.98
CA SER A 36 -4.37 -1.66 -14.06
C SER A 36 -2.91 -1.74 -13.62
N GLY A 37 -2.46 -2.94 -13.23
CA GLY A 37 -1.07 -3.20 -12.85
C GLY A 37 -0.06 -2.87 -13.94
N PHE A 38 -0.45 -3.03 -15.20
CA PHE A 38 0.37 -2.79 -16.40
C PHE A 38 0.37 -1.31 -16.88
N LYS A 39 -0.54 -0.45 -16.41
CA LYS A 39 -0.60 0.97 -16.81
C LYS A 39 0.72 1.73 -16.56
N PRO A 40 1.38 1.64 -15.39
CA PRO A 40 2.66 2.31 -15.16
C PRO A 40 3.75 1.85 -16.13
N ILE A 41 3.75 0.56 -16.48
CA ILE A 41 4.72 -0.01 -17.42
C ILE A 41 4.52 0.56 -18.82
N LYS A 42 3.27 0.66 -19.29
CA LYS A 42 2.94 1.32 -20.57
C LYS A 42 3.43 2.78 -20.60
N LEU A 43 3.31 3.50 -19.49
CA LEU A 43 3.80 4.88 -19.38
C LEU A 43 5.33 4.95 -19.45
N LEU A 44 6.04 4.03 -18.79
CA LEU A 44 7.51 3.93 -18.87
C LEU A 44 7.97 3.71 -20.30
N PHE A 45 7.41 2.71 -21.00
CA PHE A 45 7.75 2.46 -22.40
C PHE A 45 7.42 3.64 -23.30
N GLY A 46 6.26 4.27 -23.11
CA GLY A 46 5.88 5.49 -23.83
C GLY A 46 6.90 6.62 -23.63
N ALA A 47 7.35 6.84 -22.40
CA ALA A 47 8.36 7.86 -22.08
C ALA A 47 9.73 7.54 -22.72
N ARG A 48 10.18 6.28 -22.67
CA ARG A 48 11.42 5.82 -23.31
C ARG A 48 11.37 6.07 -24.83
N VAL A 49 10.28 5.68 -25.48
CA VAL A 49 10.08 5.92 -26.93
C VAL A 49 10.05 7.41 -27.26
N ALA A 50 9.40 8.23 -26.42
CA ALA A 50 9.33 9.67 -26.64
C ALA A 50 10.71 10.33 -26.56
N VAL A 51 11.57 9.91 -25.61
CA VAL A 51 12.96 10.37 -25.51
C VAL A 51 13.78 9.91 -26.70
N ALA A 52 13.66 8.64 -27.12
CA ALA A 52 14.38 8.11 -28.28
C ALA A 52 14.00 8.83 -29.59
N LYS A 53 12.71 9.16 -29.78
CA LYS A 53 12.24 9.91 -30.96
C LYS A 53 12.63 11.39 -30.91
N LYS A 54 12.43 12.03 -29.76
CA LYS A 54 12.71 13.45 -29.53
C LYS A 54 13.15 13.64 -28.09
N GLY A 55 14.47 13.67 -27.86
CA GLY A 55 15.09 13.81 -26.54
C GLY A 55 15.00 15.21 -25.93
N ASN A 56 13.87 15.91 -26.10
CA ASN A 56 13.67 17.25 -25.55
C ASN A 56 13.57 17.22 -24.02
N LYS A 57 13.73 18.40 -23.40
CA LYS A 57 13.74 18.54 -21.93
C LYS A 57 12.50 17.96 -21.26
N LYS A 58 11.32 18.15 -21.84
CA LYS A 58 10.04 17.63 -21.32
C LYS A 58 10.03 16.09 -21.30
N ASN A 59 10.40 15.45 -22.40
CA ASN A 59 10.38 13.99 -22.50
C ASN A 59 11.39 13.36 -21.54
N ARG A 60 12.56 13.98 -21.37
CA ARG A 60 13.55 13.54 -20.37
C ARG A 60 13.03 13.66 -18.93
N ILE A 61 12.30 14.73 -18.61
CA ILE A 61 11.66 14.88 -17.28
C ILE A 61 10.61 13.79 -17.07
N ASN A 62 9.72 13.58 -18.03
CA ASN A 62 8.70 12.52 -17.93
C ASN A 62 9.34 11.14 -17.74
N LEU A 63 10.42 10.85 -18.46
CA LEU A 63 11.17 9.61 -18.31
C LEU A 63 11.77 9.48 -16.90
N ALA A 64 12.47 10.49 -16.41
CA ALA A 64 13.07 10.45 -15.08
C ALA A 64 12.03 10.28 -13.96
N LEU A 65 10.88 10.95 -14.07
CA LEU A 65 9.78 10.80 -13.11
C LEU A 65 9.24 9.37 -13.11
N ILE A 66 8.91 8.80 -14.27
CA ILE A 66 8.35 7.44 -14.30
C ILE A 66 9.39 6.38 -13.94
N GLU A 67 10.67 6.56 -14.28
CA GLU A 67 11.75 5.64 -13.87
C GLU A 67 11.90 5.60 -12.35
N SER A 68 11.79 6.75 -11.67
CA SER A 68 11.84 6.79 -10.20
C SER A 68 10.70 6.04 -9.50
N VAL A 69 9.57 5.78 -10.19
CA VAL A 69 8.48 4.95 -9.67
C VAL A 69 8.88 3.47 -9.61
N PHE A 70 9.79 3.04 -10.49
CA PHE A 70 10.27 1.66 -10.58
C PHE A 70 11.60 1.45 -9.86
N ASP A 71 12.45 2.48 -9.82
CA ASP A 71 13.77 2.46 -9.22
C ASP A 71 13.97 3.75 -8.38
N PRO A 72 13.33 3.82 -7.21
CA PRO A 72 13.28 5.03 -6.40
C PRO A 72 14.64 5.34 -5.77
N LYS A 73 15.09 6.58 -5.96
CA LYS A 73 16.34 7.13 -5.39
C LYS A 73 16.02 8.38 -4.59
N GLU A 74 15.97 8.24 -3.27
CA GLU A 74 15.51 9.29 -2.35
C GLU A 74 16.30 10.59 -2.52
N GLU A 75 17.61 10.49 -2.79
CA GLU A 75 18.48 11.64 -3.03
C GLU A 75 18.08 12.48 -4.25
N GLN A 76 17.32 11.90 -5.20
CA GLN A 76 16.85 12.58 -6.40
C GLN A 76 15.46 13.23 -6.25
N PHE A 77 14.73 12.92 -5.18
CA PHE A 77 13.33 13.29 -5.05
C PHE A 77 13.10 14.81 -5.05
N ALA A 78 13.95 15.58 -4.36
CA ALA A 78 13.82 17.03 -4.31
C ALA A 78 13.99 17.68 -5.68
N GLU A 79 14.91 17.18 -6.51
CA GLU A 79 15.13 17.67 -7.88
C GLU A 79 13.97 17.28 -8.80
N LEU A 80 13.52 16.03 -8.71
CA LEU A 80 12.41 15.51 -9.50
C LEU A 80 11.08 16.20 -9.15
N GLN A 81 10.82 16.51 -7.88
CA GLN A 81 9.66 17.32 -7.46
C GLN A 81 9.69 18.72 -8.07
N LYS A 82 10.86 19.38 -8.15
CA LYS A 82 11.00 20.67 -8.84
C LYS A 82 10.75 20.51 -10.35
N ALA A 83 11.24 19.43 -10.95
CA ALA A 83 11.03 19.15 -12.37
C ALA A 83 9.56 18.83 -12.70
N ALA A 84 8.85 18.13 -11.82
CA ALA A 84 7.44 17.76 -11.96
C ALA A 84 6.48 18.97 -12.03
N LYS A 85 6.91 20.14 -11.56
CA LYS A 85 6.13 21.40 -11.64
C LYS A 85 6.25 22.11 -12.99
N ARG A 86 7.08 21.62 -13.91
CA ARG A 86 7.32 22.27 -15.21
C ARG A 86 6.16 22.01 -16.18
N LYS A 87 5.88 23.00 -17.03
CA LYS A 87 4.84 22.89 -18.07
C LYS A 87 5.13 21.71 -19.01
N GLY A 88 4.09 20.91 -19.24
CA GLY A 88 4.12 19.81 -20.19
C GLY A 88 4.55 18.47 -19.61
N VAL A 89 4.80 18.35 -18.32
CA VAL A 89 4.86 17.03 -17.66
C VAL A 89 3.55 16.28 -17.88
N ASP A 90 3.63 14.96 -18.09
CA ASP A 90 2.43 14.14 -18.23
C ASP A 90 1.77 13.95 -16.87
N GLU A 91 0.49 14.35 -16.74
CA GLU A 91 -0.24 14.33 -15.47
C GLU A 91 -0.37 12.92 -14.87
N LYS A 92 -0.43 11.87 -15.69
CA LYS A 92 -0.49 10.48 -15.19
C LYS A 92 0.84 10.06 -14.57
N ILE A 93 1.95 10.44 -15.21
CA ILE A 93 3.29 10.20 -14.67
C ILE A 93 3.51 11.02 -13.40
N LYS A 94 3.11 12.30 -13.40
CA LYS A 94 3.19 13.17 -12.23
C LYS A 94 2.42 12.58 -11.05
N LYS A 95 1.18 12.11 -11.26
CA LYS A 95 0.38 11.49 -10.20
C LYS A 95 1.06 10.26 -9.60
N LEU A 96 1.64 9.38 -10.42
CA LEU A 96 2.37 8.20 -9.94
C LEU A 96 3.61 8.58 -9.13
N PHE A 97 4.35 9.59 -9.59
CA PHE A 97 5.51 10.12 -8.87
C PHE A 97 5.10 10.77 -7.53
N ASP A 98 4.07 11.62 -7.52
CA ASP A 98 3.59 12.25 -6.31
C ASP A 98 3.10 11.19 -5.29
N GLN A 99 2.41 10.15 -5.76
CA GLN A 99 2.02 9.01 -4.92
C GLN A 99 3.23 8.25 -4.35
N LEU A 100 4.28 8.03 -5.14
CA LEU A 100 5.53 7.45 -4.65
C LEU A 100 6.09 8.30 -3.51
N ILE A 101 6.24 9.61 -3.71
CA ILE A 101 6.85 10.50 -2.71
C ILE A 101 6.04 10.53 -1.42
N THR A 102 4.72 10.71 -1.53
CA THR A 102 3.82 10.73 -0.37
C THR A 102 3.90 9.42 0.42
N THR A 103 3.99 8.28 -0.27
CA THR A 103 4.03 6.96 0.39
C THR A 103 5.44 6.46 0.71
N TRP A 104 6.50 7.20 0.33
CA TRP A 104 7.89 6.78 0.55
C TRP A 104 8.26 6.57 2.01
N PRO A 105 7.88 7.45 2.96
CA PRO A 105 8.18 7.23 4.37
C PRO A 105 7.56 5.93 4.92
N ILE A 106 6.37 5.57 4.43
CA ILE A 106 5.67 4.34 4.78
C ILE A 106 6.44 3.12 4.25
N ARG A 107 6.89 3.17 2.99
CA ARG A 107 7.71 2.09 2.39
C ARG A 107 8.97 1.83 3.20
N LYS A 108 9.73 2.87 3.52
CA LYS A 108 10.95 2.74 4.32
C LYS A 108 10.67 2.14 5.69
N ALA A 109 9.64 2.63 6.37
CA ALA A 109 9.26 2.10 7.69
C ALA A 109 8.87 0.61 7.63
N MET A 110 8.18 0.17 6.59
CA MET A 110 7.86 -1.24 6.39
C MET A 110 9.10 -2.10 6.09
N GLU A 111 10.06 -1.57 5.32
CA GLU A 111 11.32 -2.27 5.03
C GLU A 111 12.23 -2.37 6.25
N GLU A 112 12.39 -1.27 7.01
CA GLU A 112 13.17 -1.22 8.25
C GLU A 112 12.67 -2.24 9.28
N LEU A 113 11.34 -2.40 9.39
CA LEU A 113 10.70 -3.29 10.36
C LEU A 113 10.43 -4.69 9.81
N LYS A 114 10.81 -4.97 8.56
CA LYS A 114 10.59 -6.28 7.92
C LYS A 114 11.25 -7.41 8.71
N ASN A 115 12.43 -7.18 9.28
CA ASN A 115 13.15 -8.19 10.08
C ASN A 115 12.54 -8.41 11.47
N LEU A 116 11.70 -7.48 11.94
CA LEU A 116 10.98 -7.58 13.22
C LEU A 116 9.54 -8.05 13.02
N SER A 117 9.07 -8.11 11.77
CA SER A 117 7.73 -8.60 11.43
C SER A 117 7.56 -10.06 11.89
N GLY A 118 6.47 -10.34 12.61
CA GLY A 118 6.20 -11.64 13.23
C GLY A 118 6.62 -11.77 14.70
N THR A 119 7.17 -10.71 15.31
CA THR A 119 7.30 -10.60 16.77
C THR A 119 6.23 -9.64 17.31
N PRO A 120 5.67 -9.86 18.52
CA PRO A 120 4.72 -8.93 19.13
C PRO A 120 5.28 -7.50 19.24
N GLU A 121 6.58 -7.36 19.53
CA GLU A 121 7.24 -6.07 19.65
C GLU A 121 7.38 -5.37 18.29
N GLY A 122 7.85 -6.08 17.25
CA GLY A 122 7.95 -5.53 15.90
C GLY A 122 6.59 -5.13 15.31
N GLU A 123 5.55 -5.92 15.57
CA GLU A 123 4.18 -5.59 15.20
C GLU A 123 3.67 -4.34 15.92
N ALA A 124 3.92 -4.21 17.23
CA ALA A 124 3.54 -3.02 17.99
C ALA A 124 4.25 -1.75 17.47
N GLN A 125 5.56 -1.84 17.19
CA GLN A 125 6.34 -0.73 16.62
C GLN A 125 5.85 -0.34 15.22
N LEU A 126 5.54 -1.33 14.38
CA LEU A 126 5.01 -1.07 13.04
C LEU A 126 3.62 -0.41 13.12
N ASN A 127 2.74 -0.93 13.97
CA ASN A 127 1.41 -0.37 14.21
C ASN A 127 1.48 1.10 14.63
N GLN A 128 2.34 1.41 15.61
CA GLN A 128 2.58 2.76 16.09
C GLN A 128 3.11 3.67 14.96
N LYS A 129 4.11 3.23 14.22
CA LYS A 129 4.75 4.06 13.17
C LYS A 129 3.76 4.39 12.04
N MET A 130 2.91 3.45 11.63
CA MET A 130 1.87 3.71 10.63
C MET A 130 0.78 4.64 11.14
N TYR A 131 0.38 4.49 12.41
CA TYR A 131 -0.52 5.42 13.06
C TYR A 131 0.06 6.84 13.12
N ASP A 132 1.33 7.00 13.48
CA ASP A 132 2.00 8.31 13.50
C ASP A 132 2.02 8.98 12.11
N PHE A 133 2.21 8.21 11.04
CA PHE A 133 2.07 8.73 9.67
C PHE A 133 0.65 9.18 9.37
N PHE A 134 -0.36 8.38 9.73
CA PHE A 134 -1.76 8.76 9.60
C PHE A 134 -2.09 10.06 10.34
N LYS A 135 -1.59 10.25 11.57
CA LYS A 135 -1.80 11.49 12.34
C LYS A 135 -1.11 12.71 11.73
N LYS A 136 -0.18 12.51 10.80
CA LYS A 136 0.52 13.55 10.03
C LYS A 136 0.00 13.69 8.60
N ASP A 137 -1.16 13.11 8.29
CA ASP A 137 -1.77 13.10 6.95
C ASP A 137 -0.91 12.43 5.87
N VAL A 138 0.02 11.55 6.27
CA VAL A 138 0.79 10.70 5.35
C VAL A 138 0.07 9.37 5.23
N VAL A 139 -0.73 9.21 4.16
CA VAL A 139 -1.67 8.08 4.00
C VAL A 139 -1.48 7.33 2.69
N VAL A 140 -1.87 6.05 2.67
CA VAL A 140 -2.01 5.24 1.44
C VAL A 140 -3.46 5.31 0.95
N GLU A 141 -3.72 6.15 -0.05
CA GLU A 141 -5.07 6.31 -0.61
C GLU A 141 -5.42 5.27 -1.68
N ASP A 142 -4.42 4.79 -2.42
CA ASP A 142 -4.63 3.85 -3.51
C ASP A 142 -4.90 2.45 -2.98
N SER A 143 -6.16 2.02 -3.03
CA SER A 143 -6.61 0.70 -2.58
C SER A 143 -5.99 -0.48 -3.34
N SER A 144 -5.41 -0.22 -4.52
CA SER A 144 -4.68 -1.23 -5.30
C SER A 144 -3.19 -1.32 -4.95
N SER A 145 -2.68 -0.41 -4.10
CA SER A 145 -1.31 -0.47 -3.59
C SER A 145 -1.15 -1.68 -2.66
N GLU A 146 -0.03 -2.38 -2.79
CA GLU A 146 0.37 -3.46 -1.87
C GLU A 146 0.55 -2.97 -0.43
N LEU A 147 0.80 -1.67 -0.23
CA LEU A 147 0.93 -1.06 1.09
C LEU A 147 -0.43 -0.82 1.76
N PHE A 148 -1.52 -0.79 1.01
CA PHE A 148 -2.81 -0.27 1.48
C PHE A 148 -3.35 -1.06 2.67
N ASP A 149 -3.43 -2.39 2.55
CA ASP A 149 -4.01 -3.23 3.59
C ASP A 149 -3.14 -3.19 4.85
N ASN A 150 -1.83 -3.36 4.69
CA ASN A 150 -0.88 -3.31 5.80
C ASN A 150 -0.96 -1.97 6.54
N PHE A 151 -0.97 -0.85 5.81
CA PHE A 151 -1.05 0.49 6.40
C PHE A 151 -2.33 0.67 7.23
N TRP A 152 -3.50 0.44 6.64
CA TRP A 152 -4.77 0.70 7.31
C TRP A 152 -5.06 -0.29 8.44
N VAL A 153 -4.62 -1.54 8.33
CA VAL A 153 -4.71 -2.51 9.43
C VAL A 153 -3.81 -2.09 10.60
N CYS A 154 -2.60 -1.60 10.34
CA CYS A 154 -1.71 -1.09 11.38
C CYS A 154 -2.31 0.11 12.13
N VAL A 155 -2.86 1.07 11.37
CA VAL A 155 -3.56 2.24 11.93
C VAL A 155 -4.74 1.80 12.80
N LEU A 156 -5.55 0.85 12.32
CA LEU A 156 -6.69 0.31 13.08
C LEU A 156 -6.24 -0.34 14.39
N ASN A 157 -5.27 -1.24 14.33
CA ASN A 157 -4.79 -1.95 15.51
C ASN A 157 -4.23 -1.01 16.57
N HIS A 158 -3.41 -0.03 16.17
CA HIS A 158 -2.88 0.94 17.12
C HIS A 158 -3.98 1.86 17.68
N SER A 159 -4.96 2.25 16.85
CA SER A 159 -6.10 3.06 17.30
C SER A 159 -6.93 2.33 18.38
N ILE A 160 -7.06 1.00 18.29
CA ILE A 160 -7.71 0.18 19.32
C ILE A 160 -6.87 0.19 20.61
N THR A 161 -5.55 0.01 20.52
CA THR A 161 -4.65 0.06 21.68
C THR A 161 -4.69 1.40 22.39
N GLU A 162 -4.61 2.50 21.64
CA GLU A 162 -4.66 3.88 22.14
C GLU A 162 -6.07 4.36 22.50
N LYS A 163 -7.10 3.53 22.24
CA LYS A 163 -8.51 3.89 22.39
C LYS A 163 -8.90 5.16 21.59
N ASP A 164 -8.23 5.45 20.48
CA ASP A 164 -8.60 6.51 19.54
C ASP A 164 -9.72 6.03 18.62
N LYS A 165 -10.96 6.18 19.09
CA LYS A 165 -12.15 5.77 18.36
C LYS A 165 -12.28 6.44 16.98
N LYS A 166 -11.92 7.72 16.85
CA LYS A 166 -12.06 8.46 15.59
C LYS A 166 -11.14 7.90 14.51
N SER A 167 -9.88 7.67 14.86
CA SER A 167 -8.89 7.11 13.94
C SER A 167 -9.22 5.65 13.59
N GLY A 168 -9.67 4.86 14.57
CA GLY A 168 -10.10 3.48 14.36
C GLY A 168 -11.33 3.36 13.46
N GLU A 169 -12.35 4.21 13.66
CA GLU A 169 -13.54 4.25 12.80
C GLU A 169 -13.17 4.64 11.38
N LYS A 170 -12.23 5.58 11.21
CA LYS A 170 -11.76 5.96 9.88
C LYS A 170 -11.06 4.81 9.16
N ALA A 171 -10.18 4.10 9.84
CA ALA A 171 -9.49 2.94 9.28
C ALA A 171 -10.47 1.82 8.89
N LEU A 172 -11.47 1.55 9.74
CA LEU A 172 -12.53 0.59 9.45
C LEU A 172 -13.34 0.97 8.22
N GLU A 173 -13.81 2.21 8.11
CA GLU A 173 -14.57 2.70 6.95
C GLU A 173 -13.78 2.49 5.65
N VAL A 174 -12.49 2.81 5.67
CA VAL A 174 -11.61 2.68 4.50
C VAL A 174 -11.43 1.22 4.09
N LEU A 175 -11.19 0.32 5.05
CA LEU A 175 -11.03 -1.11 4.79
C LEU A 175 -12.35 -1.76 4.35
N GLU A 176 -13.47 -1.45 5.01
CA GLU A 176 -14.80 -1.96 4.65
C GLU A 176 -15.19 -1.56 3.23
N LYS A 177 -14.89 -0.31 2.82
CA LYS A 177 -15.15 0.14 1.45
C LYS A 177 -14.39 -0.70 0.42
N LYS A 178 -13.15 -1.11 0.70
CA LYS A 178 -12.35 -1.99 -0.18
C LYS A 178 -12.91 -3.41 -0.24
N TYR A 179 -13.38 -3.93 0.89
CA TYR A 179 -13.80 -5.33 1.03
C TYR A 179 -15.31 -5.54 1.08
N LYS A 180 -16.12 -4.55 0.68
CA LYS A 180 -17.59 -4.59 0.75
C LYS A 180 -18.21 -5.82 0.08
N ASP A 181 -17.57 -6.34 -0.96
CA ASP A 181 -18.05 -7.49 -1.74
C ASP A 181 -17.42 -8.81 -1.27
N ASN A 182 -16.61 -8.79 -0.20
CA ASN A 182 -15.98 -9.97 0.38
C ASN A 182 -16.76 -10.43 1.64
N PRO A 183 -17.63 -11.45 1.54
CA PRO A 183 -18.41 -11.93 2.68
C PRO A 183 -17.53 -12.49 3.80
N GLN A 184 -16.33 -12.99 3.50
CA GLN A 184 -15.39 -13.50 4.51
C GLN A 184 -14.80 -12.39 5.39
N ALA A 185 -14.83 -11.13 4.95
CA ALA A 185 -14.32 -10.00 5.73
C ALA A 185 -15.30 -9.51 6.80
N THR A 186 -16.57 -9.92 6.74
CA THR A 186 -17.65 -9.46 7.63
C THR A 186 -17.34 -9.73 9.11
N GLU A 187 -16.90 -10.95 9.44
CA GLU A 187 -16.57 -11.32 10.82
C GLU A 187 -15.36 -10.56 11.35
N PHE A 188 -14.36 -10.31 10.48
CA PHE A 188 -13.20 -9.48 10.83
C PHE A 188 -13.64 -8.06 11.23
N PHE A 189 -14.47 -7.40 10.42
CA PHE A 189 -14.93 -6.05 10.70
C PHE A 189 -15.82 -5.97 11.92
N LYS A 190 -16.71 -6.95 12.11
CA LYS A 190 -17.57 -7.04 13.31
C LYS A 190 -16.73 -7.13 14.58
N LYS A 191 -15.73 -8.02 14.62
CA LYS A 191 -14.81 -8.16 15.75
C LYS A 191 -14.05 -6.86 16.02
N LYS A 192 -13.48 -6.24 14.99
CA LYS A 192 -12.73 -4.99 15.13
C LYS A 192 -13.59 -3.82 15.61
N ARG A 193 -14.85 -3.75 15.19
CA ARG A 193 -15.82 -2.77 15.73
C ARG A 193 -16.07 -2.99 17.22
N GLN A 194 -16.24 -4.22 17.67
CA GLN A 194 -16.43 -4.54 19.09
C GLN A 194 -15.22 -4.16 19.93
N GLU A 195 -14.01 -4.51 19.47
CA GLU A 195 -12.73 -4.13 20.10
C GLU A 195 -12.63 -2.60 20.25
N LEU A 196 -13.00 -1.85 19.21
CA LEU A 196 -12.95 -0.38 19.22
C LEU A 196 -13.99 0.27 20.15
N THR A 197 -15.17 -0.34 20.32
CA THR A 197 -16.22 0.17 21.21
C THR A 197 -16.10 -0.32 22.66
N GLY A 198 -15.07 -1.11 22.99
CA GLY A 198 -14.88 -1.69 24.33
C GLY A 198 -15.89 -2.80 24.68
N GLY A 199 -16.55 -3.38 23.67
CA GLY A 199 -17.57 -4.40 23.82
C GLY A 199 -16.97 -5.80 23.89
N GLY A 200 -16.14 -6.06 24.90
CA GLY A 200 -15.82 -7.41 25.34
C GLY A 200 -16.77 -7.78 26.45
N GLU A 201 -17.74 -8.65 26.18
CA GLU A 201 -18.42 -9.41 27.22
C GLU A 201 -17.35 -10.04 28.11
N SER A 202 -17.34 -9.65 29.38
CA SER A 202 -16.72 -10.46 30.41
C SER A 202 -17.46 -11.80 30.40
N THR A 203 -16.86 -12.83 29.83
CA THR A 203 -17.18 -14.19 30.27
C THR A 203 -16.63 -14.34 31.67
N GLY A 204 -17.33 -13.75 32.64
CA GLY A 204 -17.25 -14.08 34.05
C GLY A 204 -17.83 -15.48 34.21
N GLY A 205 -16.98 -16.48 34.01
CA GLY A 205 -17.25 -17.84 34.46
C GLY A 205 -16.84 -17.95 35.92
N GLY A 206 -17.64 -17.37 36.82
CA GLY A 206 -17.65 -17.75 38.22
C GLY A 206 -18.74 -18.78 38.42
N GLU A 207 -18.34 -20.01 38.79
CA GLU A 207 -19.07 -20.99 39.61
C GLU A 207 -18.01 -22.05 39.98
N SER A 208 -17.37 -21.96 41.15
CA SER A 208 -17.77 -22.54 42.45
C SER A 208 -17.84 -24.07 42.46
N GLY A 209 -16.99 -24.69 43.28
CA GLY A 209 -17.04 -26.11 43.61
C GLY A 209 -15.96 -26.50 44.63
N ASP A 210 -16.09 -26.01 45.86
CA ASP A 210 -15.58 -26.71 47.04
C ASP A 210 -16.46 -27.95 47.26
N GLY A 211 -15.83 -29.09 47.56
CA GLY A 211 -16.48 -30.37 47.89
C GLY A 211 -15.53 -31.55 47.75
#